data_AF-A0A3A9CF57-F1
#
_entry.id   AF-A0A3A9CF57-F1
#
_cell.length_a   1.000
_cell.length_b   1.000
_cell.length_c   1.000
_cell.angle_alpha   90.00
_cell.angle_beta   90.00
_cell.angle_gamma   90.00
#
_symmetry.space_group_name_H-M   'P 1'
#
loop_
_entity.id
_entity.type
_entity.pdbx_description
1 polymer ?
#
loop_
_entity_poly.entity_id
_entity_poly.type
_entity_poly.pdbx_seq_one_letter_code
_entity_poly.pdbx_strand_id
1 'polypeptide(L)'
;MPETGIPGGMNTGEWNTGTRNVGGWNTGDMNTGNCNTGNRNAGIQNTGNWNTGDMNTGNWNTGDMNTGDRNTGDWNTGNRNTGDRDTGSWNTGSWNTGDWNCSSFNTGCFNTEDQGVMMFNKPSDWTRFDWLDSCARSLLAQIPKGVVEWVNSCDMTEEEKASHPSHETVGGYLKTLDKSECSQLWWDGLPEYQREIIFSLPNFDAIVFERCTGIKVEKEGDKHEEKVGHNTGIHPIDRE
;
A
#
# COMPACT_ATOMS: atom_id res chain seq x y z
N MET A 1 -19.22 55.20 12.10
CA MET A 1 -20.17 54.10 12.28
C MET A 1 -19.62 53.19 13.37
N PRO A 2 -20.30 52.98 14.50
CA PRO A 2 -19.97 51.88 15.39
C PRO A 2 -20.89 50.69 15.08
N GLU A 3 -20.29 49.52 14.86
CA GLU A 3 -20.99 48.25 14.73
C GLU A 3 -21.77 47.96 16.02
N THR A 4 -23.08 47.82 15.89
CA THR A 4 -23.97 47.48 16.99
C THR A 4 -23.85 45.98 17.24
N GLY A 5 -23.17 45.63 18.32
CA GLY A 5 -23.13 44.26 18.83
C GLY A 5 -24.55 43.73 19.06
N ILE A 6 -24.81 42.49 18.62
CA ILE A 6 -25.98 41.73 19.03
C ILE A 6 -25.62 41.06 20.36
N PRO A 7 -26.24 41.45 21.50
CA PRO A 7 -26.03 40.78 22.76
C PRO A 7 -26.81 39.46 22.74
N GLY A 8 -26.14 38.36 22.38
CA GLY A 8 -26.82 37.05 22.30
C GLY A 8 -25.96 35.82 21.99
N GLY A 9 -24.69 35.96 21.62
CA GLY A 9 -23.80 34.81 21.39
C GLY A 9 -22.70 34.76 22.45
N MET A 10 -22.73 33.79 23.35
CA MET A 10 -21.69 33.57 24.39
C MET A 10 -20.37 33.03 23.77
N ASN A 11 -19.86 33.65 22.71
CA ASN A 11 -18.62 33.22 22.06
C ASN A 11 -17.41 33.78 22.82
N THR A 12 -16.36 32.98 22.94
CA THR A 12 -15.05 33.36 23.48
C THR A 12 -14.01 33.21 22.37
N GLY A 13 -13.39 34.31 21.95
CA GLY A 13 -12.42 34.36 20.84
C GLY A 13 -13.00 35.04 19.58
N GLU A 14 -12.25 35.04 18.48
CA GLU A 14 -12.52 35.89 17.32
C GLU A 14 -13.13 35.15 16.12
N TRP A 15 -13.83 35.88 15.24
CA TRP A 15 -14.32 35.37 13.96
C TRP A 15 -15.27 34.17 14.03
N ASN A 16 -16.01 34.03 15.13
CA ASN A 16 -17.01 32.99 15.31
C ASN A 16 -18.39 33.45 14.83
N THR A 17 -19.07 32.61 14.04
CA THR A 17 -20.49 32.76 13.68
C THR A 17 -21.32 31.73 14.45
N GLY A 18 -22.39 32.17 15.12
CA GLY A 18 -23.24 31.34 15.99
C GLY A 18 -23.06 31.66 17.48
N THR A 19 -23.29 30.69 18.37
CA THR A 19 -23.33 30.88 19.82
C THR A 19 -22.50 29.85 20.60
N ARG A 20 -21.97 30.27 21.77
CA ARG A 20 -21.23 29.40 22.71
C ARG A 20 -19.97 28.74 22.13
N ASN A 21 -19.37 29.32 21.11
CA ASN A 21 -18.09 28.84 20.58
C ASN A 21 -16.92 29.32 21.45
N VAL A 22 -15.90 28.49 21.62
CA VAL A 22 -14.63 28.82 22.30
C VAL A 22 -13.49 28.58 21.31
N GLY A 23 -12.66 29.60 21.07
CA GLY A 23 -11.60 29.60 20.06
C GLY A 23 -11.94 30.55 18.92
N GLY A 24 -11.51 30.26 17.69
CA GLY A 24 -11.71 31.19 16.57
C GLY A 24 -12.12 30.55 15.25
N TRP A 25 -12.70 31.36 14.36
CA TRP A 25 -13.09 30.96 13.01
C TRP A 25 -14.11 29.82 12.94
N ASN A 26 -14.91 29.61 14.00
CA ASN A 26 -15.93 28.57 13.99
C ASN A 26 -17.24 29.08 13.37
N THR A 27 -17.93 28.21 12.63
CA THR A 27 -19.28 28.45 12.10
C THR A 27 -20.24 27.41 12.66
N GLY A 28 -21.25 27.86 13.42
CA GLY A 28 -22.23 27.01 14.11
C GLY A 28 -22.19 27.23 15.63
N ASP A 29 -22.68 26.27 16.41
CA ASP A 29 -22.88 26.43 17.85
C ASP A 29 -22.04 25.47 18.70
N MET A 30 -21.61 25.94 19.87
CA MET A 30 -20.97 25.14 20.92
C MET A 30 -19.69 24.42 20.49
N ASN A 31 -18.96 24.95 19.51
CA ASN A 31 -17.66 24.40 19.13
C ASN A 31 -16.56 24.85 20.10
N THR A 32 -15.58 23.98 20.35
CA THR A 32 -14.36 24.29 21.10
C THR A 32 -13.15 24.03 20.20
N GLY A 33 -12.25 25.01 20.08
CA GLY A 33 -11.11 24.97 19.16
C GLY A 33 -11.31 25.88 17.95
N ASN A 34 -10.71 25.54 16.81
CA ASN A 34 -10.58 26.49 15.69
C ASN A 34 -11.09 25.95 14.36
N CYS A 35 -11.65 26.84 13.54
CA CYS A 35 -12.02 26.55 12.15
C CYS A 35 -13.04 25.40 11.99
N ASN A 36 -13.86 25.12 13.00
CA ASN A 36 -14.88 24.08 12.90
C ASN A 36 -16.14 24.61 12.20
N THR A 37 -16.76 23.78 11.36
CA THR A 37 -18.05 24.04 10.71
C THR A 37 -19.08 23.03 11.18
N GLY A 38 -20.23 23.51 11.68
CA GLY A 38 -21.29 22.72 12.29
C GLY A 38 -21.29 22.89 13.82
N ASN A 39 -21.79 21.90 14.58
CA ASN A 39 -22.07 22.10 16.00
C ASN A 39 -21.38 21.11 16.92
N ARG A 40 -21.00 21.57 18.11
CA ARG A 40 -20.47 20.75 19.20
C ARG A 40 -19.23 19.94 18.82
N ASN A 41 -18.40 20.49 17.93
CA ASN A 41 -17.10 19.91 17.62
C ASN A 41 -16.06 20.40 18.63
N ALA A 42 -15.12 19.53 18.98
CA ALA A 42 -13.98 19.83 19.83
C ALA A 42 -12.69 19.49 19.08
N GLY A 43 -11.87 20.49 18.77
CA GLY A 43 -10.63 20.35 18.02
C GLY A 43 -10.54 21.36 16.87
N ILE A 44 -9.88 20.98 15.79
CA ILE A 44 -9.51 21.86 14.68
C ILE A 44 -10.06 21.34 13.36
N GLN A 45 -10.66 22.24 12.57
CA GLN A 45 -11.07 21.96 11.18
C GLN A 45 -12.05 20.79 11.01
N ASN A 46 -12.89 20.52 11.99
CA ASN A 46 -13.96 19.54 11.83
C ASN A 46 -15.13 20.13 11.02
N THR A 47 -15.69 19.33 10.12
CA THR A 47 -16.92 19.64 9.38
C THR A 47 -18.01 18.63 9.75
N GLY A 48 -19.16 19.13 10.20
CA GLY A 48 -20.29 18.34 10.68
C GLY A 48 -20.51 18.53 12.18
N ASN A 49 -20.97 17.53 12.92
CA ASN A 49 -21.38 17.73 14.32
C ASN A 49 -20.81 16.67 15.26
N TRP A 50 -20.56 17.08 16.51
CA TRP A 50 -20.15 16.18 17.59
C TRP A 50 -18.85 15.42 17.34
N ASN A 51 -17.94 16.00 16.55
CA ASN A 51 -16.62 15.41 16.35
C ASN A 51 -15.67 15.85 17.46
N THR A 52 -14.84 14.93 17.95
CA THR A 52 -13.74 15.20 18.88
C THR A 52 -12.43 14.77 18.24
N GLY A 53 -11.45 15.67 18.19
CA GLY A 53 -10.21 15.51 17.43
C GLY A 53 -10.18 16.48 16.25
N ASP A 54 -9.32 16.22 15.27
CA ASP A 54 -9.02 17.18 14.21
C ASP A 54 -9.36 16.66 12.81
N MET A 55 -9.74 17.58 11.93
CA MET A 55 -9.97 17.34 10.49
C MET A 55 -11.00 16.24 10.18
N ASN A 56 -11.97 16.00 11.05
CA ASN A 56 -13.04 15.05 10.77
C ASN A 56 -14.12 15.65 9.86
N THR A 57 -14.65 14.86 8.94
CA THR A 57 -15.81 15.20 8.12
C THR A 57 -16.94 14.22 8.38
N GLY A 58 -18.11 14.71 8.78
CA GLY A 58 -19.27 13.90 9.18
C GLY A 58 -19.62 14.11 10.64
N ASN A 59 -20.18 13.13 11.33
CA ASN A 59 -20.71 13.33 12.68
C ASN A 59 -20.26 12.26 13.67
N TRP A 60 -20.13 12.66 14.94
CA TRP A 60 -19.84 11.75 16.05
C TRP A 60 -18.52 10.98 15.93
N ASN A 61 -17.54 11.52 15.20
CA ASN A 61 -16.22 10.91 15.12
C ASN A 61 -15.38 11.26 16.35
N THR A 62 -14.57 10.31 16.82
CA THR A 62 -13.57 10.52 17.87
C THR A 62 -12.21 10.08 17.35
N GLY A 63 -11.21 10.97 17.40
CA GLY A 63 -9.92 10.79 16.75
C GLY A 63 -9.79 11.74 15.57
N ASP A 64 -8.83 11.49 14.69
CA ASP A 64 -8.42 12.46 13.67
C ASP A 64 -8.68 11.96 12.25
N MET A 65 -8.99 12.90 11.35
CA MET A 65 -9.06 12.69 9.90
C MET A 65 -10.03 11.59 9.46
N ASN A 66 -11.11 11.39 10.20
CA ASN A 66 -12.18 10.47 9.81
C ASN A 66 -13.15 11.13 8.84
N THR A 67 -13.60 10.36 7.84
CA THR A 67 -14.67 10.74 6.91
C THR A 67 -15.85 9.79 7.07
N GLY A 68 -17.04 10.33 7.36
CA GLY A 68 -18.27 9.59 7.64
C GLY A 68 -18.70 9.73 9.10
N ASP A 69 -19.49 8.79 9.63
CA ASP A 69 -20.13 8.95 10.94
C ASP A 69 -19.74 7.88 11.95
N ARG A 70 -19.61 8.30 13.21
CA ARG A 70 -19.41 7.43 14.40
C ARG A 70 -18.14 6.58 14.36
N ASN A 71 -17.09 7.05 13.72
CA ASN A 71 -15.79 6.38 13.76
C ASN A 71 -15.04 6.71 15.05
N THR A 72 -14.31 5.74 15.58
CA THR A 72 -13.40 5.91 16.73
C THR A 72 -12.01 5.45 16.32
N GLY A 73 -11.00 6.30 16.54
CA GLY A 73 -9.64 6.13 16.02
C GLY A 73 -9.40 7.05 14.83
N ASP A 74 -8.36 6.80 14.05
CA ASP A 74 -7.86 7.77 13.08
C ASP A 74 -7.96 7.27 11.63
N TRP A 75 -8.14 8.21 10.70
CA TRP A 75 -8.09 7.97 9.25
C TRP A 75 -9.13 6.97 8.72
N ASN A 76 -10.27 6.81 9.38
CA ASN A 76 -11.32 5.93 8.89
C ASN A 76 -12.19 6.61 7.84
N THR A 77 -12.56 5.86 6.81
CA THR A 77 -13.54 6.27 5.79
C THR A 77 -14.75 5.35 5.84
N GLY A 78 -15.95 5.91 6.01
CA GLY A 78 -17.20 5.17 6.16
C GLY A 78 -17.75 5.32 7.58
N ASN A 79 -18.46 4.32 8.11
CA ASN A 79 -19.27 4.51 9.31
C ASN A 79 -19.06 3.45 10.39
N ARG A 80 -19.02 3.88 11.65
CA ARG A 80 -18.94 3.00 12.82
C ARG A 80 -17.74 2.06 12.82
N ASN A 81 -16.61 2.53 12.31
CA ASN A 81 -15.34 1.81 12.44
C ASN A 81 -14.69 2.13 13.80
N THR A 82 -14.04 1.14 14.40
CA THR A 82 -13.27 1.29 15.64
C THR A 82 -11.86 0.77 15.42
N GLY A 83 -10.90 1.68 15.45
CA GLY A 83 -9.49 1.45 15.13
C GLY A 83 -9.04 2.43 14.04
N ASP A 84 -8.02 2.06 13.28
CA ASP A 84 -7.34 3.03 12.41
C ASP A 84 -7.29 2.57 10.95
N ARG A 85 -7.48 3.53 10.04
CA ARG A 85 -7.33 3.34 8.59
C ARG A 85 -8.27 2.29 7.99
N ASP A 86 -9.48 2.18 8.54
CA ASP A 86 -10.53 1.33 7.99
C ASP A 86 -11.31 2.04 6.88
N THR A 87 -11.66 1.31 5.84
CA THR A 87 -12.58 1.74 4.77
C THR A 87 -13.80 0.83 4.73
N GLY A 88 -14.99 1.41 4.88
CA GLY A 88 -16.27 0.68 4.92
C GLY A 88 -17.00 0.90 6.24
N SER A 89 -17.79 -0.07 6.70
CA SER A 89 -18.63 0.10 7.87
C SER A 89 -18.54 -1.04 8.88
N TRP A 90 -18.70 -0.70 10.16
CA TRP A 90 -18.75 -1.67 11.25
C TRP A 90 -17.49 -2.53 11.39
N ASN A 91 -16.33 -2.00 11.04
CA ASN A 91 -15.07 -2.67 11.29
C ASN A 91 -14.58 -2.41 12.72
N THR A 92 -13.94 -3.40 13.31
CA THR A 92 -13.18 -3.32 14.55
C THR A 92 -11.80 -3.91 14.31
N GLY A 93 -10.76 -3.13 14.60
CA GLY A 93 -9.38 -3.44 14.21
C GLY A 93 -8.82 -2.32 13.34
N SER A 94 -7.68 -2.54 12.70
CA SER A 94 -7.07 -1.53 11.83
C SER A 94 -6.84 -2.08 10.43
N TRP A 95 -6.81 -1.18 9.45
CA TRP A 95 -6.51 -1.49 8.04
C TRP A 95 -7.47 -2.46 7.37
N ASN A 96 -8.75 -2.42 7.74
CA ASN A 96 -9.79 -3.20 7.09
C ASN A 96 -10.36 -2.46 5.88
N THR A 97 -10.73 -3.23 4.86
CA THR A 97 -11.53 -2.76 3.72
C THR A 97 -12.75 -3.66 3.57
N GLY A 98 -13.95 -3.09 3.58
CA GLY A 98 -15.21 -3.80 3.55
C GLY A 98 -16.01 -3.61 4.84
N ASP A 99 -16.88 -4.56 5.18
CA ASP A 99 -17.86 -4.37 6.26
C ASP A 99 -17.84 -5.50 7.28
N TRP A 100 -18.08 -5.18 8.55
CA TRP A 100 -18.24 -6.17 9.63
C TRP A 100 -17.01 -7.04 9.90
N ASN A 101 -15.80 -6.51 9.71
CA ASN A 101 -14.58 -7.21 10.11
C ASN A 101 -14.25 -6.94 11.57
N CYS A 102 -13.83 -7.96 12.32
CA CYS A 102 -13.53 -7.89 13.76
C CYS A 102 -12.06 -8.18 14.10
N SER A 103 -11.19 -8.27 13.09
CA SER A 103 -9.73 -8.33 13.23
C SER A 103 -9.06 -7.28 12.32
N SER A 104 -7.73 -7.31 12.18
CA SER A 104 -7.01 -6.30 11.38
C SER A 104 -6.61 -6.84 9.99
N PHE A 105 -6.32 -5.92 9.07
CA PHE A 105 -5.78 -6.22 7.73
C PHE A 105 -6.70 -7.07 6.83
N ASN A 106 -8.02 -7.01 7.04
CA ASN A 106 -8.95 -7.76 6.21
C ASN A 106 -9.38 -6.99 4.97
N THR A 107 -9.64 -7.71 3.89
CA THR A 107 -10.41 -7.20 2.74
C THR A 107 -11.58 -8.14 2.50
N GLY A 108 -12.80 -7.68 2.75
CA GLY A 108 -14.01 -8.48 2.63
C GLY A 108 -15.03 -8.18 3.71
N CYS A 109 -15.93 -9.13 3.96
CA CYS A 109 -16.98 -8.97 4.95
C CYS A 109 -17.03 -10.13 5.96
N PHE A 110 -17.40 -9.82 7.19
CA PHE A 110 -17.60 -10.80 8.28
C PHE A 110 -16.34 -11.61 8.65
N ASN A 111 -15.14 -11.04 8.51
CA ASN A 111 -13.91 -11.70 8.95
C ASN A 111 -13.71 -11.50 10.45
N THR A 112 -13.50 -12.58 11.19
CA THR A 112 -13.28 -12.55 12.65
C THR A 112 -11.85 -12.89 13.06
N GLU A 113 -11.00 -13.22 12.11
CA GLU A 113 -9.62 -13.63 12.30
C GLU A 113 -8.75 -13.08 11.17
N ASP A 114 -7.45 -12.97 11.40
CA ASP A 114 -6.50 -12.47 10.40
C ASP A 114 -6.48 -13.43 9.20
N GLN A 115 -6.83 -12.91 8.03
CA GLN A 115 -6.87 -13.71 6.81
C GLN A 115 -5.47 -13.94 6.25
N GLY A 116 -5.24 -15.16 5.75
CA GLY A 116 -4.03 -15.49 5.01
C GLY A 116 -3.88 -14.63 3.75
N VAL A 117 -2.67 -14.19 3.45
CA VAL A 117 -2.41 -13.41 2.25
C VAL A 117 -2.42 -14.30 1.01
N MET A 118 -2.81 -13.72 -0.12
CA MET A 118 -2.64 -14.38 -1.41
C MET A 118 -1.16 -14.30 -1.82
N MET A 119 -0.55 -15.45 -2.10
CA MET A 119 0.78 -15.54 -2.68
C MET A 119 0.72 -16.32 -3.97
N PHE A 120 1.30 -15.75 -5.03
CA PHE A 120 1.32 -16.34 -6.37
C PHE A 120 -0.09 -16.75 -6.86
N ASN A 121 -1.06 -15.85 -6.66
CA ASN A 121 -2.47 -16.00 -7.03
C ASN A 121 -3.22 -17.14 -6.32
N LYS A 122 -2.69 -17.67 -5.21
CA LYS A 122 -3.31 -18.72 -4.40
C LYS A 122 -3.34 -18.33 -2.92
N PRO A 123 -4.33 -18.81 -2.13
CA PRO A 123 -4.32 -18.63 -0.69
C PRO A 123 -3.07 -19.24 -0.07
N SER A 124 -2.48 -18.54 0.90
CA SER A 124 -1.40 -19.08 1.73
C SER A 124 -1.81 -19.13 3.20
N ASP A 125 -1.08 -19.92 3.96
CA ASP A 125 -1.14 -19.99 5.41
C ASP A 125 -0.43 -18.80 6.10
N TRP A 126 0.30 -17.98 5.34
CA TRP A 126 0.96 -16.79 5.87
C TRP A 126 -0.03 -15.67 6.08
N THR A 127 0.03 -15.04 7.25
CA THR A 127 -0.65 -13.77 7.50
C THR A 127 0.12 -12.60 6.90
N ARG A 128 -0.48 -11.41 6.91
CA ARG A 128 0.23 -10.18 6.52
C ARG A 128 1.42 -9.90 7.43
N PHE A 129 1.33 -10.28 8.71
CA PHE A 129 2.42 -10.12 9.66
C PHE A 129 3.61 -11.01 9.26
N ASP A 130 3.36 -12.29 8.95
CA ASP A 130 4.39 -13.22 8.51
C ASP A 130 5.13 -12.71 7.26
N TRP A 131 4.38 -12.19 6.28
CA TRP A 131 5.00 -11.55 5.11
C TRP A 131 5.88 -10.35 5.51
N LEU A 132 5.37 -9.46 6.36
CA LEU A 132 6.08 -8.24 6.76
C LEU A 132 7.38 -8.51 7.51
N ASP A 133 7.38 -9.52 8.37
CA ASP A 133 8.53 -9.93 9.19
C ASP A 133 9.48 -10.88 8.44
N SER A 134 9.08 -11.43 7.30
CA SER A 134 9.88 -12.41 6.56
C SER A 134 11.22 -11.86 6.03
N CYS A 135 12.25 -12.72 6.10
CA CYS A 135 13.52 -12.48 5.42
C CYS A 135 13.34 -12.31 3.91
N ALA A 136 12.39 -13.04 3.31
CA ALA A 136 12.08 -12.94 1.88
C ALA A 136 11.65 -11.53 1.48
N ARG A 137 10.72 -10.90 2.23
CA ARG A 137 10.32 -9.51 1.97
C ARG A 137 11.50 -8.55 2.10
N SER A 138 12.32 -8.73 3.14
CA SER A 138 13.49 -7.88 3.40
C SER A 138 14.55 -8.01 2.29
N LEU A 139 14.71 -9.19 1.70
CA LEU A 139 15.57 -9.43 0.53
C LEU A 139 14.98 -8.76 -0.71
N LEU A 140 13.71 -9.03 -1.04
CA LEU A 140 13.07 -8.47 -2.24
C LEU A 140 12.99 -6.94 -2.22
N ALA A 141 12.96 -6.31 -1.04
CA ALA A 141 13.03 -4.86 -0.90
C ALA A 141 14.37 -4.26 -1.37
N GLN A 142 15.42 -5.07 -1.51
CA GLN A 142 16.75 -4.65 -1.97
C GLN A 142 16.88 -4.69 -3.50
N ILE A 143 15.89 -5.20 -4.22
CA ILE A 143 15.87 -5.18 -5.68
C ILE A 143 16.04 -3.72 -6.16
N PRO A 144 17.07 -3.41 -6.95
CA PRO A 144 17.31 -2.06 -7.44
C PRO A 144 16.13 -1.55 -8.29
N LYS A 145 15.62 -0.35 -7.98
CA LYS A 145 14.46 0.25 -8.70
C LYS A 145 14.85 1.14 -9.89
N GLY A 146 16.13 1.16 -10.23
CA GLY A 146 16.72 1.95 -11.32
C GLY A 146 18.21 2.13 -11.05
N VAL A 147 19.05 1.52 -11.88
CA VAL A 147 20.50 1.62 -11.76
C VAL A 147 21.03 2.39 -12.96
N VAL A 148 21.95 3.28 -12.66
CA VAL A 148 22.76 3.98 -13.63
C VAL A 148 24.14 3.35 -13.60
N GLU A 149 24.59 2.82 -14.72
CA GLU A 149 25.92 2.25 -14.88
C GLU A 149 26.82 3.23 -15.62
N TRP A 150 28.08 3.35 -15.20
CA TRP A 150 29.08 4.09 -15.96
C TRP A 150 29.66 3.20 -17.05
N VAL A 151 29.46 3.57 -18.31
CA VAL A 151 30.07 2.89 -19.46
C VAL A 151 31.30 3.69 -19.89
N ASN A 152 32.49 3.08 -19.77
CA ASN A 152 33.72 3.72 -20.22
C ASN A 152 33.76 3.82 -21.74
N SER A 153 34.40 4.87 -22.26
CA SER A 153 34.53 5.14 -23.70
C SER A 153 35.15 3.98 -24.50
N CYS A 154 35.95 3.12 -23.87
CA CYS A 154 36.53 1.94 -24.51
C CYS A 154 35.52 0.80 -24.71
N ASP A 155 34.46 0.76 -23.91
CA ASP A 155 33.48 -0.32 -23.86
C ASP A 155 32.16 0.08 -24.58
N MET A 156 32.07 1.32 -25.07
CA MET A 156 30.90 1.85 -25.78
C MET A 156 30.76 1.26 -27.19
N THR A 157 29.53 0.94 -27.60
CA THR A 157 29.23 0.59 -29.00
C THR A 157 29.29 1.82 -29.91
N GLU A 158 29.36 1.61 -31.22
CA GLU A 158 29.42 2.72 -32.19
C GLU A 158 28.14 3.57 -32.18
N GLU A 159 26.98 2.98 -31.91
CA GLU A 159 25.71 3.70 -31.71
C GLU A 159 25.71 4.52 -30.42
N GLU A 160 26.27 3.98 -29.34
CA GLU A 160 26.42 4.69 -28.05
C GLU A 160 27.36 5.88 -28.19
N LYS A 161 28.47 5.73 -28.95
CA LYS A 161 29.40 6.82 -29.26
C LYS A 161 28.76 7.90 -30.11
N ALA A 162 27.99 7.52 -31.13
CA ALA A 162 27.27 8.45 -31.99
C ALA A 162 26.21 9.27 -31.23
N SER A 163 25.56 8.66 -30.23
CA SER A 163 24.55 9.32 -29.39
C SER A 163 25.14 10.14 -28.23
N HIS A 164 26.39 9.88 -27.83
CA HIS A 164 27.07 10.59 -26.74
C HIS A 164 28.46 11.13 -27.15
N PRO A 165 28.57 12.09 -28.09
CA PRO A 165 29.86 12.51 -28.66
C PRO A 165 30.87 13.07 -27.64
N SER A 166 30.40 13.46 -26.45
CA SER A 166 31.26 13.92 -25.34
C SER A 166 32.03 12.78 -24.67
N HIS A 167 31.82 11.52 -25.04
CA HIS A 167 32.47 10.38 -24.40
C HIS A 167 34.01 10.41 -24.50
N GLU A 168 34.57 11.02 -25.55
CA GLU A 168 36.03 11.12 -25.73
C GLU A 168 36.70 12.05 -24.72
N THR A 169 35.99 13.10 -24.28
CA THR A 169 36.51 14.09 -23.33
C THR A 169 36.16 13.73 -21.89
N VAL A 170 34.99 13.15 -21.67
CA VAL A 170 34.48 12.74 -20.35
C VAL A 170 34.95 11.33 -19.96
N GLY A 171 35.40 10.54 -20.94
CA GLY A 171 35.89 9.17 -20.75
C GLY A 171 34.80 8.11 -20.73
N GLY A 172 33.54 8.47 -21.00
CA GLY A 172 32.39 7.56 -20.97
C GLY A 172 31.05 8.30 -20.88
N TYR A 173 29.99 7.56 -20.57
CA TYR A 173 28.68 8.13 -20.26
C TYR A 173 27.93 7.28 -19.22
N LEU A 174 26.87 7.84 -18.66
CA LEU A 174 26.03 7.16 -17.68
C LEU A 174 24.82 6.52 -18.39
N LYS A 175 24.77 5.19 -18.41
CA LYS A 175 23.69 4.40 -19.01
C LYS A 175 22.63 4.08 -17.96
N THR A 176 21.39 4.49 -18.20
CA THR A 176 20.25 3.99 -17.43
C THR A 176 19.94 2.57 -17.89
N LEU A 177 20.17 1.59 -17.02
CA LEU A 177 19.81 0.20 -17.30
C LEU A 177 18.30 0.02 -17.21
N ASP A 178 17.74 -0.90 -17.99
CA ASP A 178 16.35 -1.28 -17.80
C ASP A 178 16.19 -1.92 -16.41
N LYS A 179 15.03 -1.67 -15.78
CA LYS A 179 14.73 -2.17 -14.44
C LYS A 179 14.82 -3.70 -14.37
N SER A 180 14.48 -4.38 -15.46
CA SER A 180 14.54 -5.85 -15.56
C SER A 180 15.99 -6.37 -15.51
N GLU A 181 16.91 -5.76 -16.27
CA GLU A 181 18.34 -6.12 -16.30
C GLU A 181 19.00 -5.92 -14.92
N CYS A 182 18.72 -4.80 -14.26
CA CYS A 182 19.21 -4.52 -12.92
C CYS A 182 18.76 -5.58 -11.90
N SER A 183 17.50 -5.99 -12.01
CA SER A 183 16.89 -6.95 -11.09
C SER A 183 17.49 -8.34 -11.32
N GLN A 184 17.79 -8.70 -12.57
CA GLN A 184 18.47 -9.95 -12.91
C GLN A 184 19.91 -9.99 -12.38
N LEU A 185 20.69 -8.91 -12.58
CA LEU A 185 22.05 -8.83 -12.04
C LEU A 185 22.08 -8.94 -10.51
N TRP A 186 21.13 -8.30 -9.83
CA TRP A 186 20.96 -8.45 -8.39
C TRP A 186 20.70 -9.91 -8.02
N TRP A 187 19.78 -10.58 -8.72
CA TRP A 187 19.42 -11.98 -8.47
C TRP A 187 20.59 -12.94 -8.68
N ASP A 188 21.33 -12.78 -9.78
CA ASP A 188 22.46 -13.61 -10.15
C ASP A 188 23.62 -13.44 -9.14
N GLY A 189 23.75 -12.25 -8.54
CA GLY A 189 24.69 -11.95 -7.48
C GLY A 189 24.32 -12.48 -6.08
N LEU A 190 23.09 -12.99 -5.89
CA LEU A 190 22.69 -13.51 -4.58
C LEU A 190 23.41 -14.84 -4.26
N PRO A 191 23.78 -15.08 -2.99
CA PRO A 191 24.13 -16.42 -2.53
C PRO A 191 22.95 -17.39 -2.66
N GLU A 192 23.25 -18.68 -2.84
CA GLU A 192 22.24 -19.73 -3.02
C GLU A 192 21.21 -19.78 -1.87
N TYR A 193 21.68 -19.74 -0.62
CA TYR A 193 20.79 -19.74 0.55
C TYR A 193 19.79 -18.56 0.56
N GLN A 194 20.13 -17.42 -0.06
CA GLN A 194 19.20 -16.29 -0.17
C GLN A 194 18.16 -16.53 -1.26
N ARG A 195 18.53 -17.17 -2.36
CA ARG A 195 17.56 -17.61 -3.38
C ARG A 195 16.63 -18.69 -2.84
N GLU A 196 17.12 -19.61 -2.02
CA GLU A 196 16.31 -20.62 -1.36
C GLU A 196 15.22 -20.02 -0.46
N ILE A 197 15.51 -18.92 0.26
CA ILE A 197 14.52 -18.19 1.05
C ILE A 197 13.36 -17.71 0.15
N ILE A 198 13.67 -17.20 -1.05
CA ILE A 198 12.65 -16.77 -2.02
C ILE A 198 11.87 -17.96 -2.58
N PHE A 199 12.57 -19.06 -2.93
CA PHE A 199 11.92 -20.28 -3.42
C PHE A 199 11.05 -20.98 -2.38
N SER A 200 11.29 -20.72 -1.09
CA SER A 200 10.54 -21.27 0.04
C SER A 200 9.25 -20.48 0.33
N LEU A 201 8.97 -19.41 -0.42
CA LEU A 201 7.71 -18.68 -0.28
C LEU A 201 6.51 -19.59 -0.56
N PRO A 202 5.41 -19.46 0.20
CA PRO A 202 4.18 -20.19 -0.06
C PRO A 202 3.72 -20.03 -1.50
N ASN A 203 3.35 -21.15 -2.14
CA ASN A 203 2.86 -21.19 -3.52
C ASN A 203 3.84 -20.65 -4.58
N PHE A 204 5.15 -20.57 -4.30
CA PHE A 204 6.12 -19.99 -5.25
C PHE A 204 5.94 -20.49 -6.68
N ASP A 205 5.79 -19.54 -7.59
CA ASP A 205 5.60 -19.77 -9.02
C ASP A 205 6.58 -18.87 -9.78
N ALA A 206 7.51 -19.49 -10.52
CA ALA A 206 8.58 -18.80 -11.25
C ALA A 206 8.04 -17.85 -12.33
N ILE A 207 6.97 -18.24 -13.02
CA ILE A 207 6.38 -17.44 -14.11
C ILE A 207 5.71 -16.20 -13.51
N VAL A 208 4.95 -16.36 -12.43
CA VAL A 208 4.34 -15.23 -11.73
C VAL A 208 5.42 -14.34 -11.10
N PHE A 209 6.49 -14.92 -10.54
CA PHE A 209 7.63 -14.18 -10.01
C PHE A 209 8.27 -13.31 -11.08
N GLU A 210 8.63 -13.89 -12.24
CA GLU A 210 9.22 -13.16 -13.37
C GLU A 210 8.29 -12.04 -13.84
N ARG A 211 6.99 -12.31 -13.96
CA ARG A 211 6.02 -11.27 -14.34
C ARG A 211 5.95 -10.10 -13.37
N CYS A 212 6.16 -10.34 -12.07
CA CYS A 212 6.11 -9.31 -11.04
C CYS A 212 7.45 -8.56 -10.86
N THR A 213 8.58 -9.23 -11.03
CA THR A 213 9.92 -8.69 -10.69
C THR A 213 10.79 -8.42 -11.92
N GLY A 214 10.51 -9.05 -13.06
CA GLY A 214 11.38 -9.09 -14.23
C GLY A 214 12.53 -10.09 -14.11
N ILE A 215 12.61 -10.85 -13.02
CA ILE A 215 13.71 -11.78 -12.75
C ILE A 215 13.35 -13.18 -13.25
N LYS A 216 14.20 -13.72 -14.11
CA LYS A 216 14.16 -15.11 -14.56
C LYS A 216 14.86 -15.99 -13.55
N VAL A 217 14.18 -17.04 -13.14
CA VAL A 217 14.68 -18.01 -12.17
C VAL A 217 14.64 -19.40 -12.78
N GLU A 218 15.76 -20.12 -12.74
CA GLU A 218 15.79 -21.55 -13.02
C GLU A 218 15.68 -22.27 -11.68
N LYS A 219 14.62 -23.05 -11.46
CA LYS A 219 14.60 -23.98 -10.34
C LYS A 219 15.33 -25.25 -10.79
N GLU A 220 16.32 -25.73 -10.03
CA GLU A 220 17.15 -26.90 -10.39
C GLU A 220 16.39 -28.24 -10.53
N GLY A 221 15.04 -28.24 -10.53
CA GLY A 221 14.19 -29.39 -10.84
C GLY A 221 13.60 -29.42 -12.25
N ASP A 222 13.68 -28.33 -13.03
CA ASP A 222 13.07 -28.26 -14.38
C ASP A 222 14.01 -28.72 -15.50
N LYS A 223 15.25 -29.07 -15.16
CA LYS A 223 16.18 -29.75 -16.08
C LYS A 223 15.88 -31.24 -16.08
N HIS A 224 14.75 -31.67 -16.66
CA HIS A 224 14.55 -32.97 -17.35
C HIS A 224 13.06 -33.30 -17.55
N GLU A 225 12.46 -32.85 -18.65
CA GLU A 225 11.50 -33.66 -19.42
C GLU A 225 11.72 -33.42 -20.93
N GLU A 226 12.92 -33.72 -21.39
CA GLU A 226 13.13 -34.07 -22.81
C GLU A 226 13.39 -35.57 -22.86
N LYS A 227 12.32 -36.38 -22.83
CA LYS A 227 12.40 -37.78 -23.24
C LYS A 227 11.27 -38.19 -24.17
N VAL A 228 11.64 -38.16 -25.45
CA VAL A 228 11.49 -39.24 -26.43
C VAL A 228 10.06 -39.76 -26.62
N GLY A 229 9.47 -39.37 -27.73
CA GLY A 229 8.30 -40.02 -28.29
C GLY A 229 8.49 -41.54 -28.37
N HIS A 230 7.63 -42.27 -27.66
CA HIS A 230 7.33 -43.66 -27.95
C HIS A 230 5.94 -43.74 -28.55
N ASN A 231 5.95 -43.83 -29.86
CA ASN A 231 4.84 -44.26 -30.69
C ASN A 231 4.43 -45.68 -30.26
N THR A 232 3.26 -45.84 -29.63
CA THR A 232 2.61 -47.14 -29.51
C THR A 232 1.21 -47.01 -30.09
N GLY A 233 1.10 -47.33 -31.38
CA GLY A 233 -0.17 -47.82 -31.90
C GLY A 233 -0.45 -49.19 -31.29
N ILE A 234 -1.69 -49.41 -30.84
CA ILE A 234 -2.54 -50.58 -31.09
C ILE A 234 -3.97 -50.24 -30.58
N HIS A 235 -4.93 -50.81 -31.31
CA HIS A 235 -6.35 -50.53 -31.50
C HIS A 235 -7.31 -50.64 -30.28
N PRO A 236 -8.59 -50.19 -30.43
CA PRO A 236 -9.58 -50.06 -29.37
C PRO A 236 -10.31 -51.37 -29.07
N ILE A 237 -10.84 -51.50 -27.85
CA ILE A 237 -11.81 -52.54 -27.50
C ILE A 237 -13.02 -51.87 -26.86
N ASP A 238 -14.18 -52.17 -27.46
CA ASP A 238 -15.53 -51.77 -27.08
C ASP A 238 -16.01 -52.37 -25.74
N ARG A 239 -16.92 -51.63 -25.11
CA ARG A 239 -18.11 -52.00 -24.29
C ARG A 239 -18.04 -53.21 -23.34
N GLU A 240 -18.36 -52.94 -22.08
CA GLU A 240 -19.66 -53.28 -21.44
C GLU A 240 -20.05 -52.20 -20.43
#